data_AF-A0A523SSV4-F1
#
_entry.id   AF-A0A523SSV4-F1
#
_cell.length_a   1.000
_cell.length_b   1.000
_cell.length_c   1.000
_cell.angle_alpha   90.00
_cell.angle_beta   90.00
_cell.angle_gamma   90.00
#
_symmetry.space_group_name_H-M   'P 1'
#
loop_
_entity.id
_entity.type
_entity.pdbx_description
1 polymer ?
#
loop_
_entity_poly.entity_id
_entity_poly.type
_entity_poly.pdbx_seq_one_letter_code
_entity_poly.pdbx_strand_id
1 'polypeptide(L)'
;MGYSRNTYEKNLNLSSKSEKKRAGSLAWIGHEQLDYSWCKPPKLFIHRTDVDFNGFREYVFKKYVDAYAKMILRYVRTYINYIDNPSMLETFNCSKKNNVLKSLIAYSKYHGFYEEFRKRIKAYGVKWSRSSSIDAFFRIMSNSNNDVLKWYNKVIKILDNNTLSLYLKFALMSGIRKSEAINSFNVMVDLGNKGRINDYYNEEIETLEHFKYPKLFFRNTKNVFISMIPKDLIMEIVKCKPITYHVIGKRLQEEE
;
A
#
# COMPACT_ATOMS: atom_id res chain seq x y z
N MET A 1 -4.15 23.90 37.89
CA MET A 1 -2.87 23.29 37.46
C MET A 1 -3.09 22.65 36.09
N GLY A 2 -2.51 23.25 35.06
CA GLY A 2 -2.85 23.00 33.66
C GLY A 2 -2.22 21.74 33.10
N TYR A 3 -3.02 20.95 32.40
CA TYR A 3 -2.52 19.92 31.49
C TYR A 3 -2.57 20.42 30.05
N SER A 4 -1.41 20.27 29.41
CA SER A 4 -1.00 20.81 28.12
C SER A 4 -1.90 20.40 26.95
N ARG A 5 -2.48 21.39 26.26
CA ARG A 5 -2.99 21.32 24.89
C ARG A 5 -1.80 21.38 23.93
N ASN A 6 -1.22 20.26 23.48
CA ASN A 6 -0.25 20.34 22.36
C ASN A 6 0.12 19.02 21.66
N THR A 7 -0.86 18.26 21.14
CA THR A 7 -0.57 17.07 20.30
C THR A 7 -1.22 17.08 18.91
N TYR A 8 -2.07 18.05 18.59
CA TYR A 8 -2.79 18.08 17.30
C TYR A 8 -2.21 19.07 16.26
N GLU A 9 -1.36 20.01 16.64
CA GLU A 9 -0.78 21.00 15.71
C GLU A 9 0.48 20.53 14.98
N LYS A 10 1.10 19.42 15.40
CA LYS A 10 2.35 18.92 14.78
C LYS A 10 2.17 18.26 13.41
N ASN A 11 0.95 18.05 12.93
CA ASN A 11 0.69 17.41 11.63
C ASN A 11 0.35 18.38 10.49
N LEU A 12 0.32 19.70 10.73
CA LEU A 12 -0.04 20.70 9.71
C LEU A 12 1.14 21.43 9.06
N ASN A 13 2.36 21.31 9.61
CA ASN A 13 3.57 21.96 9.06
C ASN A 13 4.64 20.96 8.62
N LEU A 14 4.39 20.30 7.48
CA LEU A 14 5.44 19.66 6.67
C LEU A 14 5.20 20.01 5.20
N SER A 15 5.43 21.27 4.85
CA SER A 15 5.51 21.75 3.47
C SER A 15 6.86 22.43 3.24
N SER A 16 7.81 21.65 2.73
CA SER A 16 8.90 22.09 1.83
C SER A 16 9.79 20.89 1.50
N LYS A 17 9.22 19.87 0.86
CA LYS A 17 10.03 18.87 0.13
C LYS A 17 9.51 18.77 -1.28
N SER A 18 10.33 19.33 -2.18
CA SER A 18 10.27 19.29 -3.63
C SER A 18 9.38 18.18 -4.20
N GLU A 19 8.38 18.56 -4.98
CA GLU A 19 7.65 17.67 -5.87
C GLU A 19 8.63 17.01 -6.84
N LYS A 20 9.13 15.83 -6.47
CA LYS A 20 9.70 14.89 -7.43
C LYS A 20 8.62 13.88 -7.73
N LYS A 21 8.00 13.98 -8.91
CA LYS A 21 7.24 12.89 -9.52
C LYS A 21 8.16 11.65 -9.54
N ARG A 22 7.95 10.71 -8.63
CA ARG A 22 8.76 9.49 -8.49
C ARG A 22 7.99 8.32 -9.07
N ALA A 23 8.66 7.55 -9.92
CA ALA A 23 8.14 6.42 -10.68
C ALA A 23 7.68 5.27 -9.78
N GLY A 24 6.52 5.43 -9.15
CA GLY A 24 5.70 4.35 -8.64
C GLY A 24 4.57 4.13 -9.62
N SER A 25 4.62 3.00 -10.35
CA SER A 25 3.62 2.55 -11.33
C SER A 25 3.88 2.91 -12.82
N LEU A 26 5.08 2.60 -13.33
CA LEU A 26 5.32 2.40 -14.76
C LEU A 26 6.17 1.15 -14.98
N ALA A 27 5.64 0.00 -14.58
CA ALA A 27 5.97 -1.24 -15.29
C ALA A 27 4.84 -1.40 -16.31
N TRP A 28 5.18 -1.32 -17.59
CA TRP A 28 4.32 -1.38 -18.79
C TRP A 28 3.87 -0.03 -19.37
N ILE A 29 4.75 0.54 -20.19
CA ILE A 29 4.38 1.10 -21.51
C ILE A 29 5.38 0.50 -22.50
N GLY A 30 4.87 0.01 -23.63
CA GLY A 30 5.67 -0.56 -24.70
C GLY A 30 6.49 0.47 -25.46
N HIS A 31 7.43 -0.07 -26.24
CA HIS A 31 8.16 0.55 -27.34
C HIS A 31 9.01 1.80 -27.06
N GLU A 32 10.32 1.57 -27.00
CA GLU A 32 11.24 2.33 -27.85
C GLU A 32 12.27 1.32 -28.38
N GLN A 33 12.19 1.02 -29.68
CA GLN A 33 13.21 0.22 -30.37
C GLN A 33 14.45 1.10 -30.49
N LEU A 34 15.45 0.84 -29.66
CA LEU A 34 16.80 1.33 -29.90
C LEU A 34 17.52 0.28 -30.75
N ASP A 35 17.84 0.65 -31.98
CA ASP A 35 18.68 -0.12 -32.90
C ASP A 35 20.10 -0.20 -32.30
N TYR A 36 20.53 -1.42 -32.00
CA TYR A 36 21.89 -1.74 -31.54
C TYR A 36 22.53 -2.75 -32.49
N SER A 37 22.41 -2.56 -33.79
CA SER A 37 23.48 -2.98 -34.69
C SER A 37 24.79 -2.32 -34.22
N TRP A 38 25.90 -3.08 -34.21
CA TRP A 38 27.29 -2.66 -33.88
C TRP A 38 27.97 -3.07 -32.57
N CYS A 39 27.35 -3.81 -31.65
CA CYS A 39 28.09 -4.33 -30.48
C CYS A 39 28.24 -5.85 -30.53
N LYS A 40 29.43 -6.32 -30.94
CA LYS A 40 29.87 -7.72 -30.76
C LYS A 40 29.81 -8.06 -29.26
N PRO A 41 29.24 -9.20 -28.84
CA PRO A 41 29.06 -9.51 -27.43
C PRO A 41 30.42 -9.83 -26.78
N PRO A 42 30.80 -9.17 -25.67
CA PRO A 42 31.92 -9.62 -24.87
C PRO A 42 31.56 -10.92 -24.14
N LYS A 43 32.56 -11.78 -24.00
CA LYS A 43 32.49 -13.13 -23.43
C LYS A 43 32.17 -13.13 -21.93
N LEU A 44 31.56 -14.24 -21.52
CA LEU A 44 31.12 -14.71 -20.20
C LEU A 44 32.06 -14.42 -19.00
N PHE A 45 31.68 -14.44 -17.71
CA PHE A 45 30.46 -14.54 -16.90
C PHE A 45 30.86 -13.96 -15.53
N ILE A 46 30.05 -13.10 -14.92
CA ILE A 46 30.36 -12.39 -13.67
C ILE A 46 30.45 -13.38 -12.51
N HIS A 47 31.66 -13.88 -12.20
CA HIS A 47 31.89 -14.60 -10.96
C HIS A 47 31.98 -13.61 -9.80
N ARG A 48 30.97 -13.72 -8.94
CA ARG A 48 30.73 -13.06 -7.65
C ARG A 48 32.00 -12.86 -6.81
N THR A 49 32.22 -11.64 -6.29
CA THR A 49 32.60 -11.37 -4.88
C THR A 49 32.70 -9.89 -4.52
N ASP A 50 33.05 -8.98 -5.43
CA ASP A 50 33.12 -7.54 -5.12
C ASP A 50 31.79 -6.82 -5.37
N VAL A 51 30.78 -7.23 -4.61
CA VAL A 51 29.50 -6.52 -4.61
C VAL A 51 29.64 -5.30 -3.72
N ASP A 52 29.77 -4.12 -4.33
CA ASP A 52 29.62 -2.85 -3.62
C ASP A 52 28.17 -2.67 -3.14
N PHE A 53 27.88 -3.29 -1.99
CA PHE A 53 26.60 -3.19 -1.32
C PHE A 53 26.34 -1.78 -0.76
N ASN A 54 27.39 -0.98 -0.56
CA ASN A 54 27.23 0.38 -0.03
C ASN A 54 26.74 1.32 -1.14
N GLY A 55 27.38 1.31 -2.31
CA GLY A 55 26.89 2.06 -3.48
C GLY A 55 25.53 1.57 -3.95
N PHE A 56 25.28 0.25 -3.94
CA PHE A 56 23.95 -0.28 -4.26
C PHE A 56 22.89 0.20 -3.24
N ARG A 57 23.24 0.23 -1.95
CA ARG A 57 22.36 0.75 -0.88
C ARG A 57 21.98 2.20 -1.17
N GLU A 58 22.94 3.06 -1.44
CA GLU A 58 22.69 4.48 -1.75
C GLU A 58 21.82 4.64 -2.99
N TYR A 59 22.11 3.90 -4.06
CA TYR A 59 21.29 3.89 -5.28
C TYR A 59 19.83 3.53 -5.00
N VAL A 60 19.58 2.47 -4.21
CA VAL A 60 18.23 2.01 -3.90
C VAL A 60 17.48 3.03 -3.04
N PHE A 61 18.11 3.61 -2.01
CA PHE A 61 17.49 4.62 -1.16
C PHE A 61 17.25 5.95 -1.88
N LYS A 62 18.07 6.30 -2.86
CA LYS A 62 17.86 7.48 -3.72
C LYS A 62 16.66 7.29 -4.66
N LYS A 63 16.45 6.07 -5.14
CA LYS A 63 15.45 5.75 -6.17
C LYS A 63 14.07 5.36 -5.61
N TYR A 64 14.04 4.66 -4.48
CA TYR A 64 12.83 4.03 -3.94
C TYR A 64 12.42 4.59 -2.57
N VAL A 65 11.16 4.38 -2.20
CA VAL A 65 10.67 4.69 -0.84
C VAL A 65 11.35 3.78 0.20
N ASP A 66 11.62 4.31 1.38
CA ASP A 66 12.41 3.67 2.45
C ASP A 66 12.04 2.20 2.72
N ALA A 67 10.74 1.92 2.89
CA ALA A 67 10.26 0.55 3.12
C ALA A 67 10.56 -0.40 1.94
N TYR A 68 10.40 0.08 0.71
CA TYR A 68 10.67 -0.72 -0.49
C TYR A 68 12.18 -0.87 -0.73
N ALA A 69 12.96 0.15 -0.42
CA ALA A 69 14.42 0.10 -0.47
C ALA A 69 14.98 -0.96 0.48
N LYS A 70 14.52 -0.96 1.74
CA LYS A 70 14.85 -1.99 2.74
C LYS A 70 14.48 -3.39 2.26
N MET A 71 13.30 -3.54 1.65
CA MET A 71 12.84 -4.81 1.07
C MET A 71 13.82 -5.28 -0.02
N ILE A 72 14.16 -4.43 -0.99
CA ILE A 72 15.11 -4.76 -2.07
C ILE A 72 16.44 -5.23 -1.49
N LEU A 73 17.03 -4.46 -0.57
CA LEU A 73 18.34 -4.79 0.01
C LEU A 73 18.32 -6.14 0.73
N ARG A 74 17.27 -6.42 1.50
CA ARG A 74 17.09 -7.71 2.18
C ARG A 74 17.05 -8.86 1.18
N TYR A 75 16.19 -8.77 0.16
CA TYR A 75 16.04 -9.86 -0.81
C TYR A 75 17.26 -10.04 -1.71
N VAL A 76 17.94 -8.96 -2.10
CA VAL A 76 19.22 -9.08 -2.84
C VAL A 76 20.24 -9.82 -1.99
N ARG A 77 20.48 -9.40 -0.74
CA ARG A 77 21.45 -10.07 0.14
C ARG A 77 21.18 -11.56 0.31
N THR A 78 19.91 -11.95 0.44
CA THR A 78 19.54 -13.36 0.64
C THR A 78 19.56 -14.17 -0.66
N TYR A 79 19.18 -13.59 -1.80
CA TYR A 79 18.88 -14.35 -3.03
C TYR A 79 19.71 -13.93 -4.25
N ILE A 80 20.79 -13.16 -4.09
CA ILE A 80 21.70 -12.80 -5.18
C ILE A 80 22.19 -14.02 -5.97
N ASN A 81 22.38 -15.14 -5.28
CA ASN A 81 22.86 -16.39 -5.87
C ASN A 81 21.88 -16.99 -6.90
N TYR A 82 20.62 -16.54 -6.92
CA TYR A 82 19.57 -17.01 -7.83
C TYR A 82 19.58 -16.28 -9.18
N ILE A 83 20.48 -15.29 -9.35
CA ILE A 83 20.69 -14.63 -10.64
C ILE A 83 21.19 -15.62 -11.69
N ASP A 84 22.09 -16.53 -11.30
CA ASP A 84 22.69 -17.50 -12.23
C ASP A 84 21.72 -18.63 -12.59
N ASN A 85 20.89 -19.05 -11.64
CA ASN A 85 19.87 -20.09 -11.83
C ASN A 85 18.49 -19.60 -11.37
N PRO A 86 17.75 -18.87 -12.24
CA PRO A 86 16.43 -18.33 -11.91
C PRO A 86 15.35 -19.40 -11.68
N SER A 87 15.51 -20.65 -12.12
CA SER A 87 14.49 -21.70 -11.93
C SER A 87 14.17 -21.96 -10.46
N MET A 88 15.16 -21.77 -9.58
CA MET A 88 14.97 -21.92 -8.13
C MET A 88 13.92 -20.96 -7.58
N LEU A 89 13.59 -19.87 -8.30
CA LEU A 89 12.56 -18.92 -7.90
C LEU A 89 11.14 -19.49 -8.00
N GLU A 90 10.90 -20.52 -8.81
CA GLU A 90 9.60 -21.16 -8.94
C GLU A 90 9.22 -21.99 -7.70
N THR A 91 10.19 -22.31 -6.83
CA THR A 91 9.91 -22.95 -5.54
C THR A 91 9.25 -22.00 -4.52
N PHE A 92 9.28 -20.69 -4.78
CA PHE A 92 8.71 -19.70 -3.88
C PHE A 92 7.23 -19.48 -4.13
N ASN A 93 6.50 -19.12 -3.07
CA ASN A 93 5.15 -18.59 -3.23
C ASN A 93 5.13 -17.34 -4.13
N CYS A 94 4.00 -17.09 -4.78
CA CYS A 94 3.82 -16.02 -5.76
C CYS A 94 4.31 -14.64 -5.29
N SER A 95 4.00 -14.26 -4.05
CA SER A 95 4.37 -12.97 -3.47
C SER A 95 5.89 -12.86 -3.24
N LYS A 96 6.49 -13.89 -2.66
CA LYS A 96 7.93 -13.97 -2.41
C LYS A 96 8.70 -13.98 -3.72
N LYS A 97 8.28 -14.81 -4.69
CA LYS A 97 8.86 -14.85 -6.05
C LYS A 97 8.92 -13.47 -6.69
N ASN A 98 7.78 -12.75 -6.70
CA ASN A 98 7.70 -11.41 -7.26
C ASN A 98 8.60 -10.40 -6.55
N ASN A 99 8.70 -10.43 -5.23
CA ASN A 99 9.55 -9.53 -4.47
C ASN A 99 11.04 -9.81 -4.72
N VAL A 100 11.43 -11.09 -4.77
CA VAL A 100 12.79 -11.50 -5.13
C VAL A 100 13.13 -11.01 -6.53
N LEU A 101 12.28 -11.31 -7.53
CA LEU A 101 12.49 -10.88 -8.92
C LEU A 101 12.64 -9.36 -9.04
N LYS A 102 11.77 -8.57 -8.41
CA LYS A 102 11.88 -7.11 -8.39
C LYS A 102 13.22 -6.63 -7.82
N SER A 103 13.69 -7.30 -6.77
CA SER A 103 14.94 -6.96 -6.09
C SER A 103 16.15 -7.31 -6.96
N LEU A 104 16.16 -8.48 -7.58
CA LEU A 104 17.20 -8.90 -8.52
C LEU A 104 17.24 -8.03 -9.78
N ILE A 105 16.09 -7.56 -10.26
CA ILE A 105 16.02 -6.58 -11.37
C ILE A 105 16.61 -5.24 -10.97
N ALA A 106 16.34 -4.76 -9.76
CA ALA A 106 16.94 -3.51 -9.27
C ALA A 106 18.46 -3.63 -9.19
N TYR A 107 18.95 -4.79 -8.73
CA TYR A 107 20.37 -5.13 -8.67
C TYR A 107 21.02 -5.21 -10.07
N SER A 108 20.42 -5.95 -11.01
CA SER A 108 20.97 -6.08 -12.36
C SER A 108 20.98 -4.77 -13.14
N LYS A 109 20.03 -3.86 -12.85
CA LYS A 109 20.04 -2.49 -13.40
C LYS A 109 21.16 -1.63 -12.83
N TYR A 110 21.51 -1.80 -11.56
CA TYR A 110 22.62 -1.06 -10.94
C TYR A 110 23.97 -1.50 -11.55
N HIS A 111 24.16 -2.80 -11.71
CA HIS A 111 25.40 -3.38 -12.26
C HIS A 111 25.45 -3.47 -13.79
N GLY A 112 24.40 -3.06 -14.51
CA GLY A 112 24.41 -2.97 -15.97
C GLY A 112 24.10 -4.26 -16.74
N PHE A 113 23.79 -5.40 -16.08
CA PHE A 113 23.51 -6.67 -16.76
C PHE A 113 21.99 -7.00 -16.87
N TYR A 114 21.13 -5.98 -16.81
CA TYR A 114 19.67 -6.17 -16.82
C TYR A 114 19.15 -6.97 -18.02
N GLU A 115 19.63 -6.69 -19.24
CA GLU A 115 19.16 -7.37 -20.45
C GLU A 115 19.55 -8.85 -20.47
N GLU A 116 20.74 -9.19 -20.01
CA GLU A 116 21.18 -10.59 -19.86
C GLU A 116 20.33 -11.33 -18.84
N PHE A 117 20.07 -10.70 -17.69
CA PHE A 117 19.21 -11.27 -16.66
C PHE A 117 17.79 -11.47 -17.17
N ARG A 118 17.25 -10.52 -17.95
CA ARG A 118 15.93 -10.63 -18.58
C ARG A 118 15.86 -11.77 -19.58
N LYS A 119 16.87 -11.92 -20.44
CA LYS A 119 16.99 -13.06 -21.37
C LYS A 119 17.03 -14.38 -20.61
N ARG A 120 17.79 -14.44 -19.51
CA ARG A 120 17.91 -15.62 -18.66
C ARG A 120 16.57 -16.01 -18.03
N ILE A 121 15.86 -15.07 -17.39
CA ILE A 121 14.51 -15.31 -16.84
C ILE A 121 13.58 -15.93 -17.90
N LYS A 122 13.61 -15.39 -19.13
CA LYS A 122 12.80 -15.90 -20.25
C LYS A 122 13.21 -17.31 -20.67
N ALA A 123 14.51 -17.58 -20.77
CA ALA A 123 15.04 -18.89 -21.16
C ALA A 123 14.66 -19.98 -20.14
N TYR A 124 14.68 -19.67 -18.85
CA TYR A 124 14.25 -20.58 -17.79
C TYR A 124 12.73 -20.65 -17.60
N GLY A 125 11.94 -19.92 -18.39
CA GLY A 125 10.48 -19.95 -18.33
C GLY A 125 9.87 -19.36 -17.05
N VAL A 126 10.64 -18.58 -16.28
CA VAL A 126 10.19 -17.99 -15.00
C VAL A 126 9.14 -16.92 -15.29
N LYS A 127 7.91 -17.15 -14.82
CA LYS A 127 6.78 -16.25 -15.04
C LYS A 127 6.52 -15.38 -13.83
N TRP A 128 6.14 -14.12 -14.09
CA TRP A 128 5.58 -13.25 -13.06
C TRP A 128 4.25 -13.80 -12.57
N SER A 129 4.09 -13.89 -11.26
CA SER A 129 2.79 -14.20 -10.69
C SER A 129 1.92 -12.95 -10.69
N ARG A 130 0.76 -12.97 -11.34
CA ARG A 130 -0.24 -11.90 -11.25
C ARG A 130 -1.48 -12.45 -10.57
N SER A 131 -2.00 -11.74 -9.58
CA SER A 131 -3.33 -12.03 -9.03
C SER A 131 -4.38 -11.52 -10.02
N SER A 132 -5.27 -12.40 -10.49
CA SER A 132 -6.40 -11.97 -11.32
C SER A 132 -7.43 -11.24 -10.47
N SER A 133 -7.93 -10.11 -10.95
CA SER A 133 -9.07 -9.42 -10.33
C SER A 133 -10.34 -10.28 -10.39
N ILE A 134 -10.48 -11.10 -11.43
CA ILE A 134 -11.63 -11.99 -11.58
C ILE A 134 -11.59 -13.15 -10.58
N ASP A 135 -10.40 -13.73 -10.35
CA ASP A 135 -10.25 -14.80 -9.34
C ASP A 135 -10.51 -14.25 -7.94
N ALA A 136 -10.09 -13.02 -7.67
CA ALA A 136 -10.39 -12.35 -6.41
C ALA A 136 -11.90 -12.10 -6.26
N PHE A 137 -12.59 -11.71 -7.33
CA PHE A 137 -14.04 -11.54 -7.35
C PHE A 137 -14.77 -12.86 -7.10
N PHE A 138 -14.43 -13.92 -7.85
CA PHE A 138 -15.04 -15.23 -7.65
C PHE A 138 -14.80 -15.75 -6.24
N ARG A 139 -13.60 -15.59 -5.68
CA ARG A 139 -13.32 -15.97 -4.28
C ARG A 139 -14.22 -15.23 -3.29
N ILE A 140 -14.53 -13.95 -3.52
CA ILE A 140 -15.43 -13.17 -2.64
C ILE A 140 -16.88 -13.63 -2.81
N MET A 141 -17.29 -13.95 -4.03
CA MET A 141 -18.67 -14.36 -4.34
C MET A 141 -18.96 -15.80 -3.94
N SER A 142 -17.98 -16.70 -4.08
CA SER A 142 -18.09 -18.12 -3.75
C SER A 142 -17.95 -18.38 -2.26
N ASN A 143 -17.34 -17.46 -1.50
CA ASN A 143 -17.41 -17.50 -0.05
C ASN A 143 -18.82 -17.08 0.34
N SER A 144 -19.60 -18.00 0.91
CA SER A 144 -20.89 -17.65 1.53
C SER A 144 -20.60 -16.68 2.68
N ASN A 145 -20.77 -15.38 2.43
CA ASN A 145 -20.39 -14.24 3.29
C ASN A 145 -21.07 -14.17 4.67
N ASN A 146 -21.67 -15.27 5.14
CA ASN A 146 -22.19 -15.41 6.49
C ASN A 146 -21.12 -15.15 7.56
N ASP A 147 -19.85 -15.45 7.27
CA ASP A 147 -18.79 -15.30 8.28
C ASP A 147 -18.46 -13.85 8.61
N VAL A 148 -18.54 -12.92 7.65
CA VAL A 148 -18.21 -11.51 7.90
C VAL A 148 -19.27 -10.83 8.77
N LEU A 149 -20.55 -11.06 8.47
CA LEU A 149 -21.64 -10.50 9.29
C LEU A 149 -21.74 -11.16 10.66
N LYS A 150 -21.49 -12.47 10.76
CA LYS A 150 -21.38 -13.16 12.05
C LYS A 150 -20.21 -12.61 12.88
N TRP A 151 -19.04 -12.44 12.26
CA TRP A 151 -17.88 -11.85 12.90
C TRP A 151 -18.17 -10.42 13.35
N TYR A 152 -18.77 -9.60 12.50
CA TYR A 152 -19.18 -8.24 12.84
C TYR A 152 -20.12 -8.23 14.06
N ASN A 153 -21.17 -9.06 14.04
CA ASN A 153 -22.12 -9.17 15.14
C ASN A 153 -21.48 -9.67 16.44
N LYS A 154 -20.45 -10.52 16.37
CA LYS A 154 -19.65 -10.92 17.54
C LYS A 154 -18.83 -9.74 18.06
N VAL A 155 -18.13 -9.04 17.17
CA VAL A 155 -17.22 -7.95 17.54
C VAL A 155 -17.96 -6.75 18.12
N ILE A 156 -19.08 -6.33 17.55
CA ILE A 156 -19.86 -5.20 18.10
C ILE A 156 -20.41 -5.48 19.50
N LYS A 157 -20.66 -6.74 19.86
CA LYS A 157 -21.11 -7.13 21.21
C LYS A 157 -19.99 -7.06 22.23
N ILE A 158 -18.74 -7.19 21.79
CA ILE A 158 -17.55 -7.14 22.64
C ILE A 158 -17.07 -5.68 22.78
N LEU A 159 -17.22 -4.91 21.70
CA LEU A 159 -16.90 -3.49 21.69
C LEU A 159 -18.00 -2.70 22.42
N ASP A 160 -17.95 -2.70 23.76
CA ASP A 160 -18.79 -1.83 24.63
C ASP A 160 -18.55 -0.33 24.39
N ASN A 161 -17.52 0.02 23.60
CA ASN A 161 -17.22 1.38 23.20
C ASN A 161 -17.96 1.78 21.92
N ASN A 162 -18.95 2.66 22.07
CA ASN A 162 -19.74 3.23 20.98
C ASN A 162 -18.88 3.75 19.80
N THR A 163 -17.72 4.37 20.08
CA THR A 163 -16.85 4.92 19.03
C THR A 163 -16.30 3.84 18.08
N LEU A 164 -15.85 2.70 18.62
CA LEU A 164 -15.24 1.65 17.79
C LEU A 164 -16.30 0.87 17.01
N SER A 165 -17.45 0.64 17.63
CA SER A 165 -18.60 0.02 16.98
C SER A 165 -19.12 0.87 15.82
N LEU A 166 -19.21 2.20 16.00
CA LEU A 166 -19.57 3.13 14.92
C LEU A 166 -18.54 3.17 13.80
N TYR A 167 -17.24 3.12 14.14
CA TYR A 167 -16.19 3.00 13.13
C TYR A 167 -16.33 1.72 12.30
N LEU A 168 -16.58 0.57 12.94
CA LEU A 168 -16.75 -0.69 12.21
C LEU A 168 -18.01 -0.66 11.33
N LYS A 169 -19.12 -0.12 11.84
CA LYS A 169 -20.35 0.09 11.07
C LYS A 169 -20.07 0.97 9.84
N PHE A 170 -19.37 2.08 10.03
CA PHE A 170 -18.97 2.97 8.95
C PHE A 170 -18.06 2.28 7.92
N ALA A 171 -17.04 1.54 8.36
CA ALA A 171 -16.14 0.81 7.47
C ALA A 171 -16.87 -0.27 6.66
N LEU A 172 -17.81 -0.97 7.29
CA LEU A 172 -18.65 -1.98 6.64
C LEU A 172 -19.55 -1.36 5.56
N MET A 173 -20.22 -0.24 5.87
CA MET A 173 -21.14 0.42 4.94
C MET A 173 -20.42 1.13 3.79
N SER A 174 -19.31 1.80 4.07
CA SER A 174 -18.59 2.59 3.06
C SER A 174 -17.73 1.75 2.12
N GLY A 175 -17.27 0.56 2.56
CA GLY A 175 -16.39 -0.30 1.76
C GLY A 175 -15.00 0.30 1.45
N ILE A 176 -14.63 1.41 2.09
CA ILE A 176 -13.34 2.08 1.88
C ILE A 176 -12.22 1.32 2.61
N ARG A 177 -10.98 1.49 2.16
CA ARG A 177 -9.85 0.74 2.75
C ARG A 177 -9.65 1.16 4.20
N LYS A 178 -9.23 0.23 5.04
CA LYS A 178 -9.01 0.45 6.49
C LYS A 178 -8.36 1.79 6.87
N SER A 179 -7.27 2.19 6.19
CA SER A 179 -6.56 3.43 6.52
C SER A 179 -7.32 4.68 6.06
N GLU A 180 -7.97 4.59 4.90
CA GLU A 180 -8.84 5.64 4.36
C GLU A 180 -10.09 5.78 5.26
N ALA A 181 -10.63 4.67 5.77
CA ALA A 181 -11.73 4.67 6.73
C ALA A 181 -11.38 5.40 8.02
N ILE A 182 -10.21 5.11 8.61
CA ILE A 182 -9.73 5.80 9.81
C ILE A 182 -9.56 7.30 9.54
N ASN A 183 -8.99 7.67 8.39
CA ASN A 183 -8.82 9.07 8.00
C ASN A 183 -10.18 9.77 7.88
N SER A 184 -11.14 9.17 7.16
CA SER A 184 -12.49 9.72 7.01
C SER A 184 -13.22 9.85 8.34
N PHE A 185 -13.11 8.84 9.21
CA PHE A 185 -13.67 8.87 10.56
C PHE A 185 -13.15 10.06 11.36
N ASN A 186 -11.83 10.27 11.34
CA ASN A 186 -11.20 11.36 12.07
C ASN A 186 -11.48 12.74 11.45
N VAL A 187 -11.63 12.84 10.13
CA VAL A 187 -12.06 14.09 9.45
C VAL A 187 -13.48 14.46 9.88
N MET A 188 -14.41 13.49 9.90
CA MET A 188 -15.78 13.74 10.39
C MET A 188 -15.79 14.23 11.83
N VAL A 189 -15.06 13.57 12.73
CA VAL A 189 -14.94 13.99 14.14
C VAL A 189 -14.37 15.41 14.26
N ASP A 190 -13.27 15.70 13.55
CA ASP A 190 -12.61 17.02 13.61
C ASP A 190 -13.51 18.15 13.10
N LEU A 191 -14.14 17.97 11.94
CA LEU A 191 -15.07 18.95 11.37
C LEU A 191 -16.34 19.09 12.19
N GLY A 192 -16.84 17.99 12.72
CA GLY A 192 -17.99 17.97 13.62
C GLY A 192 -17.76 18.82 14.87
N ASN A 193 -16.60 18.66 15.51
CA ASN A 193 -16.20 19.49 16.65
C ASN A 193 -16.06 20.98 16.31
N LYS A 194 -15.81 21.30 15.03
CA LYS A 194 -15.70 22.68 14.51
C LYS A 194 -17.03 23.22 13.97
N GLY A 195 -18.11 22.45 13.99
CA GLY A 195 -19.39 22.83 13.38
C GLY A 195 -19.35 22.96 11.85
N ARG A 196 -18.39 22.29 11.20
CA ARG A 196 -18.08 22.42 9.76
C ARG A 196 -18.23 21.10 9.00
N ILE A 197 -19.12 20.21 9.45
CA ILE A 197 -19.31 18.90 8.83
C ILE A 197 -19.73 19.01 7.35
N ASN A 198 -20.49 20.05 7.01
CA ASN A 198 -20.95 20.33 5.64
C ASN A 198 -19.82 20.64 4.65
N ASP A 199 -18.62 20.98 5.15
CA ASP A 199 -17.45 21.12 4.29
C ASP A 199 -17.04 19.78 3.68
N TYR A 200 -17.42 18.66 4.28
CA TYR A 200 -17.04 17.31 3.87
C TYR A 200 -18.23 16.40 3.54
N TYR A 201 -19.37 16.59 4.18
CA TYR A 201 -20.60 15.85 3.93
C TYR A 201 -21.61 16.72 3.17
N ASN A 202 -22.06 16.23 2.04
CA ASN A 202 -23.12 16.85 1.26
C ASN A 202 -24.45 16.19 1.65
N GLU A 203 -25.30 16.93 2.36
CA GLU A 203 -26.59 16.42 2.85
C GLU A 203 -27.60 16.18 1.73
N GLU A 204 -27.56 16.95 0.64
CA GLU A 204 -28.53 16.85 -0.47
C GLU A 204 -28.44 15.50 -1.18
N ILE A 205 -27.23 14.95 -1.26
CA ILE A 205 -26.94 13.66 -1.92
C ILE A 205 -26.42 12.60 -0.93
N GLU A 206 -26.54 12.85 0.37
CA GLU A 206 -26.09 11.98 1.47
C GLU A 206 -24.69 11.38 1.29
N THR A 207 -23.73 12.21 0.91
CA THR A 207 -22.41 11.74 0.45
C THR A 207 -21.24 12.43 1.14
N LEU A 208 -20.25 11.64 1.56
CA LEU A 208 -18.93 12.12 1.95
C LEU A 208 -18.06 12.40 0.73
N GLU A 209 -17.50 13.60 0.65
CA GLU A 209 -16.75 14.11 -0.51
C GLU A 209 -15.23 14.00 -0.29
N HIS A 210 -14.70 12.77 -0.32
CA HIS A 210 -13.27 12.45 -0.14
C HIS A 210 -12.34 13.22 -1.10
N PHE A 211 -12.84 13.59 -2.28
CA PHE A 211 -12.08 14.37 -3.26
C PHE A 211 -11.66 15.76 -2.74
N LYS A 212 -12.31 16.31 -1.71
CA LYS A 212 -11.90 17.56 -1.05
C LYS A 212 -10.61 17.41 -0.24
N TYR A 213 -10.21 16.18 0.07
CA TYR A 213 -9.00 15.86 0.85
C TYR A 213 -8.06 14.93 0.06
N PRO A 214 -7.54 15.35 -1.11
CA PRO A 214 -6.79 14.49 -2.01
C PRO A 214 -5.53 13.91 -1.36
N LYS A 215 -4.89 14.64 -0.43
CA LYS A 215 -3.72 14.15 0.31
C LYS A 215 -4.01 12.91 1.18
N LEU A 216 -5.27 12.71 1.60
CA LEU A 216 -5.68 11.61 2.45
C LEU A 216 -6.25 10.43 1.65
N PHE A 217 -6.93 10.71 0.53
CA PHE A 217 -7.73 9.72 -0.19
C PHE A 217 -7.25 9.40 -1.59
N PHE A 218 -6.38 10.22 -2.18
CA PHE A 218 -5.81 9.93 -3.49
C PHE A 218 -4.45 9.25 -3.35
N ARG A 219 -4.30 8.12 -4.05
CA ARG A 219 -3.06 7.38 -4.19
C ARG A 219 -2.75 7.26 -5.68
N ASN A 220 -1.49 6.98 -6.01
CA ASN A 220 -1.07 6.86 -7.42
C ASN A 220 -1.95 5.93 -8.27
N THR A 221 -2.47 4.84 -7.70
CA THR A 221 -3.20 3.81 -8.46
C THR A 221 -4.62 3.55 -7.99
N LYS A 222 -5.02 4.07 -6.82
CA LYS A 222 -6.34 3.79 -6.24
C LYS A 222 -6.81 5.00 -5.45
N ASN A 223 -7.89 5.61 -5.90
CA ASN A 223 -8.50 6.78 -5.27
C ASN A 223 -9.86 6.42 -4.70
N VAL A 224 -10.25 7.09 -3.61
CA VAL A 224 -11.63 7.11 -3.12
C VAL A 224 -12.13 8.54 -3.31
N PHE A 225 -13.23 8.69 -4.03
CA PHE A 225 -13.79 10.00 -4.36
C PHE A 225 -14.99 10.35 -3.49
N ILE A 226 -15.92 9.40 -3.35
CA ILE A 226 -17.16 9.58 -2.61
C ILE A 226 -17.53 8.33 -1.80
N SER A 227 -18.34 8.50 -0.75
CA SER A 227 -19.03 7.41 -0.06
C SER A 227 -20.42 7.85 0.36
N MET A 228 -21.43 7.09 -0.04
CA MET A 228 -22.83 7.34 0.32
C MET A 228 -23.08 6.77 1.71
N ILE A 229 -23.41 7.63 2.68
CA ILE A 229 -23.58 7.25 4.08
C ILE A 229 -24.75 8.04 4.67
N PRO A 230 -25.70 7.38 5.37
CA PRO A 230 -26.83 8.06 5.98
C PRO A 230 -26.42 9.11 6.99
N LYS A 231 -27.13 10.25 6.98
CA LYS A 231 -26.84 11.40 7.85
C LYS A 231 -26.79 11.03 9.33
N ASP A 232 -27.71 10.17 9.79
CA ASP A 232 -27.78 9.75 11.19
C ASP A 232 -26.47 9.14 11.68
N LEU A 233 -25.85 8.28 10.86
CA LEU A 233 -24.56 7.67 11.20
C LEU A 233 -23.45 8.72 11.29
N ILE A 234 -23.45 9.71 10.39
CA ILE A 234 -22.49 10.83 10.43
C ILE A 234 -22.65 11.62 11.72
N MET A 235 -23.88 11.92 12.12
CA MET A 235 -24.19 12.70 13.33
C MET A 235 -23.81 11.97 14.62
N GLU A 236 -23.86 10.64 14.63
CA GLU A 236 -23.33 9.83 15.72
C GLU A 236 -21.78 9.84 15.74
N ILE A 237 -21.15 9.72 14.58
CA ILE A 237 -19.68 9.70 14.44
C ILE A 237 -19.06 11.05 14.86
N VAL A 238 -19.67 12.17 14.50
CA VAL A 238 -19.21 13.52 14.86
C VAL A 238 -19.00 13.68 16.37
N LYS A 239 -19.79 12.98 17.20
CA LYS A 239 -19.73 13.04 18.67
C LYS A 239 -18.62 12.15 19.27
N CYS A 240 -17.92 11.37 18.45
CA CYS A 240 -16.94 10.40 18.90
C CYS A 240 -15.54 11.02 19.12
N LYS A 241 -14.63 10.22 19.69
CA LYS A 241 -13.21 10.57 19.77
C LYS A 241 -12.45 10.08 18.52
N PRO A 242 -11.39 10.77 18.09
CA PRO A 242 -10.53 10.28 17.02
C PRO A 242 -9.93 8.91 17.37
N ILE A 243 -9.77 8.07 16.36
CA ILE A 243 -9.25 6.71 16.50
C ILE A 243 -7.91 6.56 15.79
N THR A 244 -7.11 5.60 16.24
CA THR A 244 -5.86 5.21 15.58
C THR A 244 -5.85 3.71 15.31
N TYR A 245 -5.02 3.31 14.35
CA TYR A 245 -4.89 1.90 13.97
C TYR A 245 -4.50 1.01 15.16
N HIS A 246 -3.60 1.48 16.02
CA HIS A 246 -3.13 0.72 17.17
C HIS A 246 -4.26 0.44 18.18
N VAL A 247 -5.14 1.40 18.40
CA VAL A 247 -6.27 1.27 19.33
C VAL A 247 -7.26 0.21 18.87
N ILE A 248 -7.52 0.12 17.57
CA ILE A 248 -8.41 -0.91 16.99
C ILE A 248 -7.78 -2.29 17.16
N GLY A 249 -6.50 -2.43 16.80
CA GLY A 249 -5.80 -3.72 16.88
C GLY A 249 -5.70 -4.25 18.30
N LYS A 250 -5.33 -3.41 19.27
CA LYS A 250 -5.18 -3.80 20.67
C LYS A 250 -6.47 -4.38 21.26
N ARG A 251 -7.59 -3.68 21.05
CA ARG A 251 -8.90 -4.12 21.58
C ARG A 251 -9.47 -5.36 20.91
N LEU A 252 -9.10 -5.62 19.65
CA LEU A 252 -9.49 -6.85 18.98
C LEU A 252 -8.62 -8.04 19.38
N GLN A 253 -7.38 -7.80 19.85
CA GLN A 253 -6.43 -8.83 20.27
C GLN A 253 -6.52 -9.20 21.75
N GLU A 254 -6.97 -8.30 22.62
CA GLU A 254 -7.21 -8.59 24.04
C GLU A 254 -8.31 -9.66 24.26
N GLU A 255 -8.97 -10.10 23.19
CA GLU A 255 -10.21 -10.88 23.21
C GLU A 255 -10.13 -12.17 22.34
N GLU A 256 -8.96 -12.46 21.73
CA GLU A 256 -8.62 -13.75 21.09
C GLU A 256 -7.80 -14.63 22.04
#